data_AF-A0A7S1BZA4-F1
#
_entry.id   AF-A0A7S1BZA4-F1
#
_cell.length_a   1.000
_cell.length_b   1.000
_cell.length_c   1.000
_cell.angle_alpha   90.00
_cell.angle_beta   90.00
_cell.angle_gamma   90.00
#
_symmetry.space_group_name_H-M   'P 1'
#
loop_
_entity.id
_entity.type
_entity.pdbx_description
1 polymer ?
#
loop_
_entity_poly.entity_id
_entity_poly.type
_entity_poly.pdbx_seq_one_letter_code
_entity_poly.pdbx_strand_id
1 'polypeptide(L)'
;MAEVATLSSAMEKARVSDDMKIEGGSDPPSKNSEEPAILTELRRHLSPVSLPTDGDSSSSATDCTTALPVAAIKSLLHVIKHTSSHTMMGLQAELSSASDTLVEHAIKHPSDPLLGGRSHIALRSGCDLFLRHVTRAFLEVPDFDAVVAAIAERGERFAHLSVTARDVIGRLGAPFVHDGARIMTHGYSRTVRALFAEAVRRGTQFGVVVPEGRPDGSGARAAAMYAAA
;
A
#
# COMPACT_ATOMS: atom_id res chain seq x y z
N MET A 1 29.14 9.23 -27.11
CA MET A 1 29.68 10.47 -26.52
C MET A 1 28.73 10.82 -25.38
N ALA A 2 28.91 10.33 -24.15
CA ALA A 2 29.92 10.71 -23.17
C ALA A 2 29.89 12.21 -22.88
N GLU A 3 29.29 12.60 -21.76
CA GLU A 3 29.55 13.90 -21.14
C GLU A 3 29.81 13.67 -19.65
N VAL A 4 31.11 13.68 -19.32
CA VAL A 4 31.63 13.79 -17.97
C VAL A 4 31.96 15.26 -17.77
N ALA A 5 31.39 15.90 -16.76
CA ALA A 5 31.80 17.23 -16.34
C ALA A 5 31.90 17.27 -14.80
N THR A 6 33.14 17.17 -14.33
CA THR A 6 33.59 17.54 -12.98
C THR A 6 34.01 19.00 -13.02
N LEU A 7 33.61 19.83 -12.05
CA LEU A 7 34.19 21.14 -11.65
C LEU A 7 33.24 21.71 -10.56
N SER A 8 33.49 21.51 -9.26
CA SER A 8 34.40 22.31 -8.42
C SER A 8 34.50 23.78 -8.83
N SER A 9 34.08 24.65 -7.90
CA SER A 9 34.24 26.10 -7.88
C SER A 9 33.22 26.96 -8.63
N ALA A 10 32.12 27.31 -7.95
CA ALA A 10 31.50 28.62 -8.09
C ALA A 10 30.71 29.01 -6.81
N MET A 11 31.29 29.96 -6.05
CA MET A 11 30.61 31.02 -5.28
C MET A 11 29.76 30.55 -4.07
N GLU A 12 30.18 30.64 -2.80
CA GLU A 12 30.78 31.76 -2.04
C GLU A 12 30.34 33.17 -2.48
N LYS A 13 29.09 33.51 -2.16
CA LYS A 13 28.65 34.81 -1.62
C LYS A 13 27.14 34.84 -1.41
N ALA A 14 26.70 34.61 -0.17
CA ALA A 14 25.50 35.22 0.43
C ALA A 14 25.41 34.85 1.92
N ARG A 15 26.28 35.46 2.73
CA ARG A 15 25.98 35.73 4.15
C ARG A 15 25.54 37.18 4.25
N VAL A 16 24.27 37.43 4.49
CA VAL A 16 23.78 38.54 5.32
C VAL A 16 22.56 38.02 6.07
N SER A 17 22.65 38.12 7.39
CA SER A 17 21.64 37.80 8.39
C SER A 17 20.36 38.62 8.18
N ASP A 18 19.23 37.99 8.45
CA ASP A 18 18.12 38.67 9.14
C ASP A 18 17.59 37.74 10.22
N ASP A 19 17.73 38.22 11.45
CA ASP A 19 17.19 37.63 12.68
C ASP A 19 15.67 37.59 12.62
N MET A 20 15.08 36.40 12.72
CA MET A 20 13.74 36.29 13.26
C MET A 20 13.67 35.09 14.20
N LYS A 21 13.76 35.43 15.50
CA LYS A 21 13.40 34.59 16.65
C LYS A 21 12.19 33.71 16.33
N ILE A 22 12.36 32.40 16.42
CA ILE A 22 11.26 31.51 16.79
C ILE A 22 11.48 31.15 18.25
N GLU A 23 10.82 31.92 19.11
CA GLU A 23 10.69 31.60 20.53
C GLU A 23 9.96 30.28 20.68
N GLY A 24 10.50 29.43 21.56
CA GLY A 24 9.86 28.19 21.99
C GLY A 24 8.46 28.47 22.53
N GLY A 25 7.52 27.61 22.16
CA GLY A 25 6.13 27.74 22.54
C GLY A 25 5.40 26.42 22.35
N SER A 26 5.50 25.60 23.39
CA SER A 26 4.60 24.49 23.77
C SER A 26 4.38 23.38 22.75
N ASP A 27 5.06 22.26 22.98
CA ASP A 27 4.46 20.94 22.81
C ASP A 27 3.02 20.96 23.36
N PRO A 28 1.98 20.66 22.56
CA PRO A 28 0.72 20.25 23.14
C PRO A 28 0.90 18.85 23.75
N PRO A 29 0.35 18.63 24.94
CA PRO A 29 0.65 17.48 25.77
C PRO A 29 0.19 16.19 25.10
N SER A 30 0.97 15.14 25.34
CA SER A 30 0.62 13.74 25.19
C SER A 30 -0.79 13.44 25.71
N LYS A 31 -1.78 13.56 24.83
CA LYS A 31 -3.04 12.85 25.00
C LYS A 31 -2.81 11.46 24.44
N ASN A 32 -2.74 10.49 25.35
CA ASN A 32 -3.02 9.09 25.04
C ASN A 32 -4.46 9.01 24.50
N SER A 33 -4.68 9.36 23.24
CA SER A 33 -5.85 8.91 22.51
C SER A 33 -5.56 7.45 22.20
N GLU A 34 -6.21 6.53 22.90
CA GLU A 34 -6.25 5.12 22.51
C GLU A 34 -6.45 5.06 20.99
N GLU A 35 -5.47 4.53 20.28
CA GLU A 35 -5.62 4.33 18.85
C GLU A 35 -6.82 3.39 18.66
N PRO A 36 -7.82 3.77 17.85
CA PRO A 36 -8.97 2.91 17.63
C PRO A 36 -8.49 1.54 17.17
N ALA A 37 -9.00 0.47 17.78
CA ALA A 37 -8.50 -0.90 17.63
C ALA A 37 -8.31 -1.34 16.16
N ILE A 38 -9.13 -0.79 15.25
CA ILE A 38 -9.04 -1.03 13.82
C ILE A 38 -7.74 -0.51 13.17
N LEU A 39 -7.16 0.59 13.66
CA LEU A 39 -5.87 1.10 13.17
C LEU A 39 -4.71 0.23 13.61
N THR A 40 -4.76 -0.28 14.84
CA THR A 40 -3.79 -1.25 15.35
C THR A 40 -3.81 -2.52 14.52
N GLU A 41 -5.00 -3.01 14.18
CA GLU A 41 -5.19 -4.16 13.29
C GLU A 41 -4.70 -3.89 11.86
N LEU A 42 -5.00 -2.71 11.31
CA LEU A 42 -4.51 -2.33 10.00
C LEU A 42 -2.98 -2.29 9.95
N ARG A 43 -2.34 -1.72 10.97
CA ARG A 43 -0.88 -1.68 11.12
C ARG A 43 -0.30 -3.08 11.27
N ARG A 44 -0.95 -3.97 12.02
CA ARG A 44 -0.55 -5.38 12.15
C ARG A 44 -0.57 -6.13 10.81
N HIS A 45 -1.50 -5.80 9.91
CA HIS A 45 -1.56 -6.41 8.58
C HIS A 45 -0.59 -5.80 7.57
N LEU A 46 -0.14 -4.57 7.81
CA LEU A 46 0.83 -3.86 6.98
C LEU A 46 2.28 -4.07 7.44
N SER A 47 2.50 -4.43 8.71
CA SER A 47 3.84 -4.74 9.19
C SER A 47 4.40 -5.96 8.45
N PRO A 48 5.69 -5.93 8.05
CA PRO A 48 6.32 -7.07 7.43
C PRO A 48 6.31 -8.24 8.43
N VAL A 49 5.73 -9.36 8.03
CA VAL A 49 5.86 -10.63 8.75
C VAL A 49 7.34 -11.01 8.68
N SER A 50 8.06 -10.91 9.79
CA SER A 50 9.38 -11.50 9.93
C SER A 50 9.23 -13.02 9.93
N LEU A 51 9.40 -13.64 8.76
CA LEU A 51 9.74 -15.05 8.69
C LEU A 51 11.13 -15.24 9.32
N PRO A 52 11.36 -16.31 10.10
CA PRO A 52 12.71 -16.65 10.52
C PRO A 52 13.47 -17.14 9.29
N THR A 53 14.32 -16.30 8.73
CA THR A 53 15.33 -16.71 7.76
C THR A 53 16.69 -16.61 8.42
N ASP A 54 17.36 -17.76 8.50
CA ASP A 54 18.77 -17.90 8.84
C ASP A 54 19.62 -16.90 8.03
N GLY A 55 20.64 -16.37 8.70
CA GLY A 55 21.28 -15.10 8.36
C GLY A 55 21.81 -14.98 6.94
N ASP A 56 21.52 -13.84 6.32
CA ASP A 56 22.49 -13.07 5.55
C ASP A 56 22.08 -11.58 5.59
N SER A 57 22.97 -10.78 6.16
CA SER A 57 22.81 -9.34 6.34
C SER A 57 23.07 -8.60 5.02
N SER A 58 22.00 -8.36 4.26
CA SER A 58 21.90 -7.21 3.36
C SER A 58 20.51 -6.60 3.53
N SER A 59 20.43 -5.29 3.75
CA SER A 59 19.19 -4.58 4.02
C SER A 59 18.32 -4.49 2.75
N SER A 60 17.71 -5.59 2.32
CA SER A 60 16.67 -5.58 1.31
C SER A 60 15.41 -5.02 1.95
N ALA A 61 14.93 -3.88 1.46
CA ALA A 61 13.67 -3.27 1.89
C ALA A 61 12.58 -4.35 1.86
N THR A 62 12.10 -4.74 3.04
CA THR A 62 11.07 -5.76 3.22
C THR A 62 9.80 -5.31 2.52
N ASP A 63 9.55 -5.85 1.32
CA ASP A 63 8.31 -5.59 0.60
C ASP A 63 7.14 -6.10 1.44
N CYS A 64 6.29 -5.19 1.93
CA CYS A 64 4.99 -5.58 2.46
C CYS A 64 4.23 -6.29 1.32
N THR A 65 4.07 -7.62 1.45
CA THR A 65 3.37 -8.43 0.46
C THR A 65 1.90 -8.02 0.34
N THR A 66 1.32 -7.55 1.45
CA THR A 66 -0.07 -7.16 1.53
C THR A 66 -0.32 -5.83 0.81
N ALA A 67 -1.39 -5.77 0.02
CA ALA A 67 -1.85 -4.49 -0.52
C ALA A 67 -2.67 -3.75 0.55
N LEU A 68 -2.56 -2.43 0.62
CA LEU A 68 -3.30 -1.62 1.58
C LEU A 68 -4.82 -1.89 1.60
N PRO A 69 -5.52 -2.00 0.46
CA PRO A 69 -6.95 -2.34 0.44
C PRO A 69 -7.25 -3.70 1.07
N VAL A 70 -6.33 -4.67 0.93
CA VAL A 70 -6.49 -6.02 1.50
C VAL A 70 -6.31 -5.99 3.00
N ALA A 71 -5.34 -5.22 3.49
CA ALA A 71 -5.14 -5.01 4.93
C ALA A 71 -6.37 -4.34 5.56
N ALA A 72 -6.98 -3.37 4.86
CA ALA A 72 -8.22 -2.72 5.28
C ALA A 72 -9.39 -3.71 5.37
N ILE A 73 -9.56 -4.56 4.36
CA ILE A 73 -10.61 -5.58 4.35
C ILE A 73 -10.41 -6.57 5.51
N LYS A 74 -9.18 -7.02 5.76
CA LYS A 74 -8.89 -7.89 6.93
C LYS A 74 -9.24 -7.23 8.26
N SER A 75 -8.99 -5.93 8.37
CA SER A 75 -9.35 -5.14 9.55
C SER A 75 -10.87 -5.03 9.72
N LEU A 76 -11.60 -4.78 8.63
CA LEU A 76 -13.07 -4.76 8.65
C LEU A 76 -13.67 -6.14 8.94
N LEU A 77 -13.08 -7.23 8.43
CA LEU A 77 -13.48 -8.59 8.78
C LEU A 77 -13.29 -8.89 10.26
N HIS A 78 -12.24 -8.33 10.88
CA HIS A 78 -12.05 -8.42 12.32
C HIS A 78 -13.18 -7.72 13.09
N VAL A 79 -13.64 -6.55 12.62
CA VAL A 79 -14.82 -5.86 13.20
C VAL A 79 -16.07 -6.72 13.08
N ILE A 80 -16.31 -7.34 11.92
CA ILE A 80 -17.48 -8.23 11.72
C ILE A 80 -17.45 -9.41 12.70
N LYS A 81 -16.28 -10.01 12.95
CA LYS A 81 -16.14 -11.15 13.87
C LYS A 81 -16.41 -10.78 15.34
N HIS A 82 -16.33 -9.51 15.71
CA HIS A 82 -16.52 -9.02 17.08
C HIS A 82 -17.69 -8.04 17.21
N THR A 83 -18.55 -7.94 16.19
CA THR A 83 -19.70 -7.03 16.21
C THR A 83 -20.66 -7.41 17.34
N SER A 84 -21.17 -6.40 18.05
CA SER A 84 -22.27 -6.55 19.01
C SER A 84 -23.65 -6.38 18.36
N SER A 85 -23.69 -6.05 17.06
CA SER A 85 -24.92 -5.76 16.34
C SER A 85 -25.56 -7.05 15.82
N HIS A 86 -26.84 -7.29 16.14
CA HIS A 86 -27.62 -8.43 15.61
C HIS A 86 -28.52 -8.04 14.43
N THR A 87 -28.35 -6.84 13.88
CA THR A 87 -29.17 -6.33 12.78
C THR A 87 -28.29 -5.94 11.61
N MET A 88 -28.80 -6.15 10.39
CA MET A 88 -28.11 -5.77 9.16
C MET A 88 -27.79 -4.27 9.11
N MET A 89 -28.74 -3.44 9.56
CA MET A 89 -28.59 -1.99 9.61
C MET A 89 -27.51 -1.57 10.62
N GLY A 90 -27.48 -2.19 11.80
CA GLY A 90 -26.45 -1.93 12.82
C GLY A 90 -25.05 -2.32 12.32
N LEU A 91 -24.91 -3.52 11.74
CA LEU A 91 -23.64 -3.97 11.17
C LEU A 91 -23.15 -3.07 10.03
N GLN A 92 -24.05 -2.62 9.16
CA GLN A 92 -23.69 -1.70 8.08
C GLN A 92 -23.23 -0.33 8.62
N ALA A 93 -23.90 0.19 9.65
CA ALA A 93 -23.53 1.46 10.28
C ALA A 93 -22.16 1.36 10.99
N GLU A 94 -21.92 0.26 11.68
CA GLU A 94 -20.64 -0.03 12.35
C GLU A 94 -19.49 -0.11 11.35
N LEU A 95 -19.68 -0.85 10.25
CA LEU A 95 -18.65 -0.96 9.19
C LEU A 95 -18.39 0.36 8.46
N SER A 96 -19.44 1.15 8.23
CA SER A 96 -19.29 2.47 7.59
C SER A 96 -18.50 3.41 8.50
N SER A 97 -18.86 3.48 9.79
CA SER A 97 -18.15 4.28 10.78
C SER A 97 -16.68 3.85 10.95
N ALA A 98 -16.44 2.54 10.97
CA ALA A 98 -15.10 1.97 11.01
C ALA A 98 -14.27 2.36 9.77
N SER A 99 -14.88 2.31 8.57
CA SER A 99 -14.22 2.70 7.32
C SER A 99 -13.91 4.20 7.25
N ASP A 100 -14.82 5.04 7.74
CA ASP A 100 -14.62 6.49 7.79
C ASP A 100 -13.49 6.85 8.75
N THR A 101 -13.41 6.17 9.90
CA THR A 101 -12.30 6.33 10.85
C THR A 101 -10.95 6.01 10.22
N LEU A 102 -10.87 4.92 9.44
CA LEU A 102 -9.64 4.54 8.71
C LEU A 102 -9.23 5.60 7.69
N VAL A 103 -10.19 6.11 6.93
CA VAL A 103 -9.94 7.10 5.88
C VAL A 103 -9.58 8.46 6.48
N GLU A 104 -10.30 8.92 7.51
CA GLU A 104 -10.00 10.16 8.22
C GLU A 104 -8.61 10.13 8.84
N HIS A 105 -8.22 9.02 9.47
CA HIS A 105 -6.88 8.90 10.04
C HIS A 105 -5.79 8.99 8.97
N ALA A 106 -5.99 8.34 7.81
CA ALA A 106 -5.06 8.40 6.69
C ALA A 106 -4.94 9.83 6.08
N ILE A 107 -6.02 10.62 6.13
CA ILE A 107 -6.01 12.02 5.68
C ILE A 107 -5.30 12.93 6.70
N LYS A 108 -5.57 12.73 8.00
CA LYS A 108 -5.03 13.56 9.10
C LYS A 108 -3.53 13.33 9.35
N HIS A 109 -3.01 12.15 9.03
CA HIS A 109 -1.60 11.78 9.25
C HIS A 109 -0.86 11.48 7.94
N PRO A 110 -0.60 12.48 7.09
CA PRO A 110 0.09 12.28 5.81
C PRO A 110 1.57 11.89 5.97
N SER A 111 2.13 12.04 7.16
CA SER A 111 3.51 11.68 7.52
C SER A 111 3.69 10.22 7.94
N ASP A 112 2.61 9.45 8.14
CA ASP A 112 2.70 8.02 8.48
C ASP A 112 3.33 7.27 7.28
N PRO A 113 4.43 6.52 7.44
CA PRO A 113 5.05 5.80 6.32
C PRO A 113 4.15 4.72 5.69
N LEU A 114 3.18 4.20 6.45
CA LEU A 114 2.28 3.13 6.04
C LEU A 114 0.95 3.64 5.49
N LEU A 115 0.47 4.79 5.99
CA LEU A 115 -0.84 5.38 5.65
C LEU A 115 -0.75 6.74 4.95
N GLY A 116 0.42 7.37 4.96
CA GLY A 116 0.69 8.68 4.42
C GLY A 116 0.81 8.70 2.89
N GLY A 117 0.40 9.82 2.30
CA GLY A 117 0.46 10.09 0.86
C GLY A 117 -0.83 9.76 0.08
N ARG A 118 -0.68 9.34 -1.19
CA ARG A 118 -1.80 9.01 -2.12
C ARG A 118 -2.55 7.72 -1.76
N SER A 119 -2.18 7.10 -0.64
CA SER A 119 -2.66 5.80 -0.16
C SER A 119 -4.12 5.80 0.32
N HIS A 120 -4.64 6.96 0.74
CA HIS A 120 -6.03 7.09 1.22
C HIS A 120 -7.09 6.80 0.15
N ILE A 121 -6.81 7.06 -1.13
CA ILE A 121 -7.73 6.76 -2.24
C ILE A 121 -7.90 5.26 -2.41
N ALA A 122 -6.77 4.52 -2.38
CA ALA A 122 -6.80 3.05 -2.47
C ALA A 122 -7.49 2.43 -1.25
N LEU A 123 -7.23 2.98 -0.06
CA LEU A 123 -7.90 2.57 1.18
C LEU A 123 -9.41 2.75 1.07
N ARG A 124 -9.88 3.95 0.72
CA ARG A 124 -11.31 4.25 0.55
C ARG A 124 -11.94 3.36 -0.51
N SER A 125 -11.29 3.18 -1.65
CA SER A 125 -11.80 2.30 -2.71
C SER A 125 -11.94 0.85 -2.24
N GLY A 126 -11.01 0.35 -1.42
CA GLY A 126 -11.09 -0.98 -0.81
C GLY A 126 -12.27 -1.11 0.15
N CYS A 127 -12.45 -0.13 1.03
CA CYS A 127 -13.57 -0.07 1.97
C CYS A 127 -14.92 -0.02 1.24
N ASP A 128 -15.07 0.86 0.24
CA ASP A 128 -16.32 1.01 -0.52
C ASP A 128 -16.68 -0.29 -1.28
N LEU A 129 -15.69 -0.96 -1.86
CA LEU A 129 -15.90 -2.25 -2.53
C LEU A 129 -16.38 -3.31 -1.54
N PHE A 130 -15.81 -3.34 -0.33
CA PHE A 130 -16.20 -4.27 0.71
C PHE A 130 -17.62 -3.98 1.25
N LEU A 131 -17.96 -2.73 1.51
CA LEU A 131 -19.31 -2.35 1.95
C LEU A 131 -20.37 -2.77 0.92
N ARG A 132 -20.13 -2.55 -0.38
CA ARG A 132 -21.03 -3.05 -1.44
C ARG A 132 -21.18 -4.57 -1.43
N HIS A 133 -20.09 -5.28 -1.14
CA HIS A 133 -20.12 -6.74 -1.03
C HIS A 133 -20.97 -7.22 0.14
N VAL A 134 -20.84 -6.56 1.30
CA VAL A 134 -21.65 -6.80 2.50
C VAL A 134 -23.12 -6.54 2.23
N THR A 135 -23.47 -5.40 1.62
CA THR A 135 -24.85 -5.08 1.24
C THR A 135 -25.44 -6.14 0.32
N ARG A 136 -24.65 -6.69 -0.62
CA ARG A 136 -25.12 -7.78 -1.49
C ARG A 136 -25.35 -9.08 -0.72
N ALA A 137 -24.49 -9.41 0.26
CA ALA A 137 -24.67 -10.62 1.06
C ALA A 137 -25.99 -10.58 1.86
N PHE A 138 -26.39 -9.41 2.36
CA PHE A 138 -27.69 -9.21 3.03
C PHE A 138 -28.91 -9.50 2.14
N LEU A 139 -28.78 -9.37 0.82
CA LEU A 139 -29.87 -9.66 -0.12
C LEU A 139 -29.94 -11.15 -0.51
N GLU A 140 -28.84 -11.88 -0.35
CA GLU A 140 -28.72 -13.28 -0.77
C GLU A 140 -29.11 -14.27 0.33
N VAL A 141 -28.92 -13.90 1.60
CA VAL A 141 -29.08 -14.80 2.74
C VAL A 141 -30.01 -14.16 3.79
N PRO A 142 -31.07 -14.85 4.23
CA PRO A 142 -32.06 -14.27 5.14
C PRO A 142 -31.64 -14.30 6.62
N ASP A 143 -30.72 -15.19 7.00
CA ASP A 143 -30.27 -15.37 8.37
C ASP A 143 -29.00 -14.55 8.66
N PHE A 144 -28.99 -13.87 9.81
CA PHE A 144 -27.90 -12.95 10.17
C PHE A 144 -26.57 -13.67 10.37
N ASP A 145 -26.59 -14.79 11.09
CA ASP A 145 -25.37 -15.56 11.38
C ASP A 145 -24.81 -16.18 10.10
N ALA A 146 -25.68 -16.67 9.22
CA ALA A 146 -25.29 -17.13 7.90
C ALA A 146 -24.71 -16.01 7.01
N VAL A 147 -25.22 -14.78 7.09
CA VAL A 147 -24.63 -13.62 6.38
C VAL A 147 -23.23 -13.31 6.92
N VAL A 148 -23.05 -13.28 8.24
CA VAL A 148 -21.74 -13.02 8.86
C VAL A 148 -20.72 -14.07 8.43
N ALA A 149 -21.10 -15.35 8.44
CA ALA A 149 -20.26 -16.45 7.97
C ALA A 149 -19.92 -16.30 6.47
N ALA A 150 -20.90 -15.97 5.63
CA ALA A 150 -20.69 -15.78 4.19
C ALA A 150 -19.77 -14.58 3.89
N ILE A 151 -19.91 -13.47 4.61
CA ILE A 151 -19.02 -12.31 4.48
C ILE A 151 -17.61 -12.67 4.91
N ALA A 152 -17.47 -13.41 6.02
CA ALA A 152 -16.17 -13.84 6.53
C ALA A 152 -15.43 -14.73 5.51
N GLU A 153 -16.11 -15.75 4.98
CA GLU A 153 -15.55 -16.65 3.96
C GLU A 153 -15.14 -15.90 2.70
N ARG A 154 -16.01 -15.04 2.17
CA ARG A 154 -15.76 -14.28 0.94
C ARG A 154 -14.65 -13.25 1.14
N GLY A 155 -14.56 -12.64 2.32
CA GLY A 155 -13.50 -11.71 2.69
C GLY A 155 -12.12 -12.38 2.73
N GLU A 156 -12.02 -13.57 3.32
CA GLU A 156 -10.77 -14.35 3.30
C GLU A 156 -10.39 -14.78 1.88
N ARG A 157 -11.38 -15.20 1.08
CA ARG A 157 -11.17 -15.51 -0.34
C ARG A 157 -10.68 -14.31 -1.13
N PHE A 158 -11.21 -13.12 -0.88
CA PHE A 158 -10.74 -11.88 -1.49
C PHE A 158 -9.29 -11.58 -1.12
N ALA A 159 -8.92 -11.75 0.15
CA ALA A 159 -7.55 -11.56 0.61
C ALA A 159 -6.58 -12.53 -0.07
N HIS A 160 -6.95 -13.81 -0.16
CA HIS A 160 -6.17 -14.83 -0.85
C HIS A 160 -6.01 -14.52 -2.35
N LEU A 161 -7.12 -14.18 -3.02
CA LEU A 161 -7.11 -13.82 -4.45
C LEU A 161 -6.21 -12.60 -4.71
N SER A 162 -6.20 -11.62 -3.80
CA SER A 162 -5.38 -10.42 -3.97
C SER A 162 -3.88 -10.70 -3.89
N VAL A 163 -3.46 -11.71 -3.12
CA VAL A 163 -2.06 -12.14 -3.06
C VAL A 163 -1.65 -12.79 -4.39
N THR A 164 -2.47 -13.71 -4.91
CA THR A 164 -2.16 -14.45 -6.14
C THR A 164 -2.44 -13.67 -7.42
N ALA A 165 -3.25 -12.61 -7.36
CA ALA A 165 -3.62 -11.79 -8.52
C ALA A 165 -2.40 -11.20 -9.24
N ARG A 166 -1.35 -10.82 -8.51
CA ARG A 166 -0.12 -10.26 -9.12
C ARG A 166 0.58 -11.28 -10.01
N ASP A 167 0.63 -12.54 -9.57
CA ASP A 167 1.25 -13.62 -10.34
C ASP A 167 0.40 -13.97 -11.57
N VAL A 168 -0.92 -13.94 -11.43
CA VAL A 168 -1.85 -14.12 -12.57
C VAL A 168 -1.66 -13.00 -13.59
N ILE A 169 -1.63 -11.74 -13.14
CA ILE A 169 -1.41 -10.58 -14.03
C ILE A 169 -0.03 -10.67 -14.69
N GLY A 170 1.01 -11.09 -13.95
CA GLY A 170 2.34 -11.31 -14.50
C GLY A 170 2.32 -12.35 -15.63
N ARG A 171 1.74 -13.53 -15.39
CA ARG A 171 1.57 -14.60 -16.38
C ARG A 171 0.83 -14.17 -17.64
N LEU A 172 -0.27 -13.44 -17.47
CA LEU A 172 -1.08 -12.94 -18.59
C LEU A 172 -0.42 -11.76 -19.31
N GLY A 173 0.39 -10.99 -18.60
CA GLY A 173 1.06 -9.79 -19.08
C GLY A 173 2.36 -10.05 -19.85
N ALA A 174 3.10 -11.10 -19.48
CA ALA A 174 4.40 -11.38 -20.07
C ALA A 174 4.42 -11.59 -21.59
N PRO A 175 3.38 -12.18 -22.23
CA PRO A 175 3.33 -12.27 -23.70
C PRO A 175 3.34 -10.93 -24.44
N PHE A 176 2.99 -9.82 -23.77
CA PHE A 176 3.05 -8.48 -24.36
C PHE A 176 4.48 -7.90 -24.39
N VAL A 177 5.43 -8.54 -23.70
CA VAL A 177 6.84 -8.15 -23.74
C VAL A 177 7.52 -8.95 -24.85
N HIS A 178 7.88 -8.25 -25.92
CA HIS A 178 8.58 -8.83 -27.06
C HIS A 178 10.09 -8.80 -26.87
N ASP A 179 10.78 -9.72 -27.54
CA ASP A 179 12.23 -9.76 -27.54
C ASP A 179 12.81 -8.52 -28.25
N GLY A 180 13.85 -7.94 -27.65
CA GLY A 180 14.45 -6.67 -28.07
C GLY A 180 13.62 -5.41 -27.78
N ALA A 181 12.48 -5.52 -27.10
CA ALA A 181 11.62 -4.37 -26.82
C ALA A 181 12.28 -3.36 -25.87
N ARG A 182 11.91 -2.07 -26.00
CA ARG A 182 12.20 -1.02 -25.01
C ARG A 182 10.91 -0.56 -24.36
N ILE A 183 10.76 -0.84 -23.07
CA ILE A 183 9.57 -0.54 -22.29
C ILE A 183 9.85 0.66 -21.40
N MET A 184 8.95 1.64 -21.41
CA MET A 184 9.01 2.75 -20.45
C MET A 184 8.05 2.48 -19.29
N THR A 185 8.51 2.67 -18.05
CA THR A 185 7.67 2.61 -16.85
C THR A 185 7.78 3.92 -16.08
N HIS A 186 6.85 4.20 -15.18
CA HIS A 186 6.93 5.36 -14.29
C HIS A 186 6.68 4.93 -12.85
N GLY A 187 7.65 5.19 -11.98
CA GLY A 187 7.61 4.77 -10.59
C GLY A 187 7.73 3.25 -10.40
N TYR A 188 7.68 2.85 -9.13
CA TYR A 188 7.75 1.45 -8.74
C TYR A 188 6.36 0.82 -8.66
N SER A 189 6.18 -0.33 -9.30
CA SER A 189 4.98 -1.14 -9.23
C SER A 189 5.31 -2.61 -9.03
N ARG A 190 4.81 -3.18 -7.94
CA ARG A 190 4.93 -4.61 -7.61
C ARG A 190 4.37 -5.51 -8.72
N THR A 191 3.28 -5.08 -9.37
CA THR A 191 2.64 -5.83 -10.47
C THR A 191 3.49 -5.81 -11.73
N VAL A 192 4.09 -4.66 -12.07
CA VAL A 192 4.99 -4.54 -13.22
C VAL A 192 6.26 -5.35 -12.98
N ARG A 193 6.80 -5.35 -11.75
CA ARG A 193 7.92 -6.20 -11.37
C ARG A 193 7.60 -7.69 -11.59
N ALA A 194 6.44 -8.15 -11.15
CA ALA A 194 6.00 -9.54 -11.35
C ALA A 194 5.85 -9.90 -12.84
N LEU A 195 5.39 -8.96 -13.67
CA LEU A 195 5.30 -9.12 -15.12
C LEU A 195 6.68 -9.23 -15.76
N PHE A 196 7.63 -8.36 -15.38
CA PHE A 196 9.00 -8.42 -15.88
C PHE A 196 9.72 -9.70 -15.47
N ALA A 197 9.58 -10.13 -14.21
CA ALA A 197 10.14 -11.40 -13.75
C ALA A 197 9.59 -12.59 -14.54
N GLU A 198 8.30 -12.58 -14.90
CA GLU A 198 7.71 -13.59 -15.78
C GLU A 198 8.24 -13.51 -17.22
N ALA A 199 8.42 -12.32 -17.78
CA ALA A 199 8.98 -12.15 -19.12
C ALA A 199 10.44 -12.63 -19.21
N VAL A 200 11.27 -12.31 -18.20
CA VAL A 200 12.66 -12.79 -18.10
C VAL A 200 12.69 -14.31 -17.98
N ARG A 201 11.84 -14.90 -17.14
CA ARG A 201 11.75 -16.36 -16.98
C ARG A 201 11.30 -17.09 -18.24
N ARG A 202 10.58 -16.41 -19.15
CA ARG A 202 10.24 -16.93 -20.49
C ARG A 202 11.38 -16.83 -21.49
N GLY A 203 12.49 -16.19 -21.12
CA GLY A 203 13.67 -16.00 -21.97
C GLY A 203 13.62 -14.74 -22.84
N THR A 204 12.69 -13.82 -22.61
CA THR A 204 12.60 -12.58 -23.38
C THR A 204 13.65 -11.57 -22.90
N GLN A 205 14.43 -11.01 -23.82
CA GLN A 205 15.37 -9.93 -23.53
C GLN A 205 14.74 -8.58 -23.88
N PHE A 206 14.72 -7.63 -22.94
CA PHE A 206 14.14 -6.31 -23.16
C PHE A 206 14.87 -5.25 -22.33
N GLY A 207 14.78 -3.99 -22.75
CA GLY A 207 15.28 -2.85 -22.01
C GLY A 207 14.14 -2.11 -21.30
N VAL A 208 14.40 -1.60 -20.09
CA VAL A 208 13.44 -0.78 -19.33
C VAL A 208 14.00 0.64 -19.15
N VAL A 209 13.19 1.64 -19.50
CA VAL A 209 13.48 3.06 -19.27
C VAL A 209 12.62 3.54 -18.12
N VAL A 210 13.25 4.14 -17.10
CA VAL A 210 12.58 4.67 -15.91
C VAL A 210 12.95 6.15 -15.76
N PRO A 211 12.00 7.09 -15.85
CA PRO A 211 12.25 8.51 -15.59
C PRO A 211 12.47 8.76 -14.10
N GLU A 212 13.12 9.87 -13.74
CA GLU A 212 13.52 10.16 -12.34
C GLU A 212 12.37 10.20 -11.33
N GLY A 213 11.15 10.55 -11.76
CA GLY A 213 9.95 10.56 -10.90
C GLY A 213 9.99 11.64 -9.82
N ARG A 214 9.91 12.93 -10.21
CA ARG A 214 9.75 14.04 -9.26
C ARG A 214 8.33 14.07 -8.67
N PRO A 215 8.17 14.54 -7.42
CA PRO A 215 9.15 15.22 -6.56
C PRO A 215 10.03 14.30 -5.71
N ASP A 216 9.68 13.03 -5.55
CA ASP A 216 10.26 12.06 -4.63
C ASP A 216 11.53 11.36 -5.16
N GLY A 217 11.85 11.51 -6.45
CA GLY A 217 13.02 10.90 -7.08
C GLY A 217 12.95 9.36 -7.10
N SER A 218 11.74 8.80 -7.07
CA SER A 218 11.54 7.35 -6.88
C SER A 218 11.94 6.51 -8.09
N GLY A 219 12.27 7.12 -9.23
CA GLY A 219 12.71 6.45 -10.44
C GLY A 219 13.97 5.63 -10.25
N ALA A 220 14.97 6.14 -9.53
CA ALA A 220 16.22 5.42 -9.28
C ALA A 220 15.98 4.13 -8.47
N ARG A 221 15.14 4.22 -7.43
CA ARG A 221 14.72 3.06 -6.63
C ARG A 221 13.93 2.07 -7.48
N ALA A 222 13.00 2.54 -8.32
CA ALA A 222 12.22 1.69 -9.20
C ALA A 222 13.10 0.94 -10.21
N ALA A 223 14.08 1.62 -10.81
CA ALA A 223 15.04 1.01 -11.73
C ALA A 223 15.86 -0.09 -11.05
N ALA A 224 16.37 0.15 -9.84
CA ALA A 224 17.07 -0.87 -9.06
C ALA A 224 16.17 -2.09 -8.75
N MET A 225 14.91 -1.85 -8.39
CA MET A 225 13.95 -2.91 -8.10
C MET A 225 13.54 -3.74 -9.34
N TYR A 226 13.49 -3.14 -10.52
CA TYR A 226 13.24 -3.87 -11.77
C TYR A 226 14.49 -4.60 -12.27
N ALA A 227 15.68 -4.10 -11.99
CA ALA A 227 16.93 -4.78 -12.33
C ALA A 227 17.19 -6.04 -11.50
N ALA A 228 16.63 -6.11 -10.28
CA ALA A 228 16.72 -7.27 -9.39
C ALA A 228 15.62 -8.33 -9.62
N ALA A 229 14.81 -8.17 -10.66
CA ALA A 229 13.65 -9.02 -10.96
C ALA A 229 13.99 -10.22 -11.86
#